data_AF-A0A6M0RNZ3-F1
#
_entry.id   AF-A0A6M0RNZ3-F1
#
_cell.length_a   1.000
_cell.length_b   1.000
_cell.length_c   1.000
_cell.angle_alpha   90.00
_cell.angle_beta   90.00
_cell.angle_gamma   90.00
#
_symmetry.space_group_name_H-M   'P 1'
#
loop_
_entity.id
_entity.type
_entity.pdbx_description
1 polymer ?
#
loop_
_entity_poly.entity_id
_entity_poly.type
_entity_poly.pdbx_seq_one_letter_code
_entity_poly.pdbx_strand_id
1 'polypeptide(L)'
;MAKAANDNQWLRRLPLIVGSVGGTLLMLNRLLTSVVTDSQARADVVGVFLSAILILTTLLWRQIQPVPPEAVILEGEEGFELADGLSEDVATELAWASHLLLTNTVTRSLVAYYDGQTLMRRGILGPNKEVEV
;
A
#
# COMPACT_ATOMS: atom_id res chain seq x y z
N MET A 1 15.18 -11.31 6.59
CA MET A 1 15.34 -11.49 5.12
C MET A 1 15.34 -10.13 4.40
N ALA A 2 16.36 -9.29 4.60
CA ALA A 2 16.39 -7.90 4.08
C ALA A 2 17.38 -7.66 2.91
N LYS A 3 18.07 -8.71 2.44
CA LYS A 3 19.23 -8.57 1.54
C LYS A 3 18.86 -8.52 0.04
N ALA A 4 17.68 -8.99 -0.36
CA ALA A 4 17.29 -9.06 -1.78
C ALA A 4 16.66 -7.76 -2.33
N ALA A 5 16.22 -6.84 -1.48
CA ALA A 5 15.55 -5.60 -1.91
C ALA A 5 16.53 -4.53 -2.46
N ASN A 6 17.84 -4.70 -2.24
CA ASN A 6 18.83 -3.67 -2.54
C ASN A 6 19.49 -3.81 -3.93
N ASP A 7 19.47 -5.00 -4.54
CA ASP A 7 20.28 -5.29 -5.74
C ASP A 7 19.76 -4.61 -7.02
N ASN A 8 18.48 -4.25 -7.10
CA ASN A 8 17.85 -3.71 -8.32
C ASN A 8 17.51 -2.22 -8.24
N GLN A 9 17.99 -1.49 -7.22
CA GLN A 9 17.72 -0.05 -7.11
C GLN A 9 18.31 0.75 -8.26
N TRP A 10 19.47 0.33 -8.79
CA TRP A 10 20.12 0.99 -9.91
C TRP A 10 19.30 0.84 -11.21
N LEU A 11 18.78 -0.36 -11.48
CA LEU A 11 17.89 -0.63 -12.62
C LEU A 11 16.63 0.25 -12.58
N ARG A 12 16.07 0.47 -11.38
CA ARG A 12 14.90 1.35 -11.20
C ARG A 12 15.18 2.83 -11.47
N ARG A 13 16.44 3.26 -11.42
CA ARG A 13 16.84 4.65 -11.70
C ARG A 13 17.22 4.86 -13.17
N LEU A 14 17.48 3.80 -13.94
CA LEU A 14 17.87 3.90 -15.34
C LEU A 14 16.89 4.71 -16.20
N PRO A 15 15.56 4.46 -16.17
CA PRO A 15 14.65 5.19 -17.04
C PRO A 15 14.66 6.69 -16.72
N LEU A 16 14.72 7.08 -15.45
CA LEU A 16 14.82 8.48 -15.05
C LEU A 16 16.11 9.13 -15.54
N ILE A 17 17.26 8.47 -15.38
CA ILE A 17 18.56 9.01 -15.81
C ILE A 17 18.57 9.14 -17.33
N VAL A 18 18.21 8.08 -18.06
CA VAL A 18 18.22 8.07 -19.53
C VAL A 18 17.22 9.09 -20.09
N GLY A 19 16.00 9.15 -19.54
CA GLY A 19 14.99 10.13 -19.96
C GLY A 19 15.40 11.57 -19.69
N SER A 20 16.03 11.84 -18.54
CA SER A 20 16.50 13.20 -18.19
C SER A 20 17.69 13.63 -19.05
N VAL A 21 18.68 12.75 -19.23
CA VAL A 21 19.86 13.03 -20.08
C VAL A 21 19.42 13.16 -21.54
N GLY A 22 18.61 12.24 -22.05
CA GLY A 22 18.07 12.26 -23.41
C GLY A 22 17.26 13.52 -23.70
N GLY A 23 16.34 13.89 -22.81
CA GLY A 23 15.55 15.12 -22.95
C GLY A 23 16.41 16.38 -22.93
N THR A 24 17.42 16.43 -22.06
CA THR A 24 18.38 17.55 -22.01
C THR A 24 19.19 17.64 -23.29
N LEU A 25 19.69 16.52 -23.81
CA LEU A 25 20.43 16.50 -25.07
C LEU A 25 19.59 16.93 -26.26
N LEU A 26 18.31 16.52 -26.32
CA LEU A 26 17.37 16.99 -27.35
C LEU A 26 17.11 18.50 -27.24
N MET A 27 16.96 19.02 -26.03
CA MET A 27 16.81 20.45 -25.79
C MET A 27 18.04 21.23 -26.24
N LEU A 28 19.25 20.77 -25.87
CA LEU A 28 20.51 21.39 -26.31
C LEU A 28 20.66 21.30 -27.83
N ASN A 29 20.37 20.15 -28.43
CA ASN A 29 20.38 19.97 -29.87
C ASN A 29 19.46 20.99 -30.56
N ARG A 30 18.25 21.19 -30.02
CA ARG A 30 17.29 22.15 -30.55
C ARG A 30 17.77 23.60 -30.42
N LEU A 31 18.38 23.97 -29.30
CA LEU A 31 18.88 25.33 -29.06
C LEU A 31 20.12 25.67 -29.88
N LEU A 32 20.96 24.67 -30.18
CA LEU A 32 22.19 24.85 -30.94
C LEU A 32 22.02 24.70 -32.46
N THR A 33 20.86 24.19 -32.91
CA THR A 33 20.57 24.04 -34.34
C THR A 33 20.08 25.35 -34.94
N SER A 34 20.80 25.88 -35.94
CA SER A 34 20.46 27.12 -36.64
C SER A 34 19.34 26.97 -37.66
N VAL A 35 19.30 25.85 -38.40
CA VAL A 35 18.26 25.53 -39.38
C VAL A 35 17.77 24.12 -39.13
N VAL A 36 16.49 23.99 -38.79
CA VAL A 36 15.86 22.71 -38.46
C VAL A 36 15.43 22.02 -39.75
N THR A 37 15.88 20.78 -39.94
CA THR A 37 15.44 19.93 -41.05
C THR A 37 14.15 19.19 -40.70
N ASP A 38 13.37 18.80 -41.71
CA ASP A 38 12.12 18.05 -41.50
C ASP A 38 12.34 16.70 -40.80
N SER A 39 13.47 16.03 -41.10
CA SER A 39 13.85 14.78 -40.43
C SER A 39 14.17 15.02 -38.95
N GLN A 40 14.88 16.11 -38.64
CA GLN A 40 15.18 16.48 -37.26
C GLN A 40 13.92 16.83 -36.47
N ALA A 41 13.00 17.59 -37.05
CA ALA A 41 11.73 17.93 -36.39
C ALA A 41 10.92 16.67 -36.02
N ARG A 42 10.86 15.68 -36.91
CA ARG A 42 10.18 14.39 -36.61
C ARG A 42 10.91 13.60 -35.52
N ALA A 43 12.23 13.58 -35.54
CA ALA A 43 13.04 12.89 -34.54
C ALA A 43 12.92 13.56 -33.15
N ASP A 44 12.92 14.90 -33.09
CA ASP A 44 12.73 15.68 -31.86
C ASP A 44 11.41 15.30 -31.16
N VAL A 45 10.31 15.21 -31.93
CA VAL A 45 9.00 14.83 -31.39
C VAL A 45 9.04 13.45 -30.73
N VAL A 46 9.52 12.44 -31.47
CA VAL A 46 9.60 11.06 -30.95
C VAL A 46 10.56 10.98 -29.75
N GLY A 47 11.68 11.69 -29.80
CA GLY A 47 12.67 11.72 -28.72
C GLY A 47 12.16 12.39 -27.44
N VAL A 48 11.40 13.49 -27.57
CA VAL A 48 10.77 14.17 -26.42
C VAL A 48 9.71 13.27 -25.80
N PHE A 49 8.88 12.61 -26.61
CA PHE A 49 7.91 11.64 -26.10
C PHE A 49 8.58 10.48 -25.37
N LEU A 50 9.64 9.90 -25.93
CA LEU A 50 10.41 8.84 -25.28
C LEU A 50 10.96 9.30 -23.93
N SER A 51 11.56 10.50 -23.88
CA SER A 51 12.12 11.08 -22.65
C SER A 51 11.04 11.27 -21.58
N ALA A 52 9.88 11.81 -21.97
CA ALA A 52 8.75 12.01 -21.06
C ALA A 52 8.22 10.68 -20.51
N ILE A 53 8.07 9.65 -21.36
CA ILE A 53 7.59 8.32 -20.94
C ILE A 53 8.57 7.67 -19.96
N LEU A 54 9.89 7.76 -20.21
CA LEU A 54 10.91 7.19 -19.33
C LEU A 54 10.92 7.85 -17.93
N ILE A 55 10.77 9.17 -17.89
CA ILE A 55 10.64 9.93 -16.63
C ILE A 55 9.35 9.53 -15.90
N LEU A 56 8.22 9.55 -16.62
CA LEU A 56 6.91 9.21 -16.06
C LEU A 56 6.88 7.79 -15.48
N THR A 57 7.46 6.81 -16.18
CA THR A 57 7.55 5.42 -15.73
C THR A 57 8.21 5.32 -14.35
N THR A 58 9.30 6.07 -14.14
CA THR A 58 9.98 6.08 -12.84
C THR A 58 9.15 6.78 -11.76
N LEU A 59 8.46 7.86 -12.11
CA LEU A 59 7.58 8.57 -11.17
C LEU A 59 6.41 7.69 -10.71
N LEU A 60 5.82 6.92 -11.63
CA LEU A 60 4.74 5.97 -11.31
C LEU A 60 5.21 4.86 -10.36
N TRP A 61 6.43 4.34 -10.54
CA TRP A 61 6.99 3.32 -9.66
C TRP A 61 7.26 3.80 -8.23
N ARG A 62 7.43 5.12 -8.02
CA ARG A 62 7.68 5.67 -6.68
C ARG A 62 6.42 5.75 -5.81
N GLN A 63 5.22 5.71 -6.38
CA GLN A 63 3.99 5.99 -5.64
C GLN A 63 3.35 4.78 -4.95
N ILE A 64 3.86 3.55 -5.13
CA ILE A 64 3.09 2.36 -4.76
C ILE A 64 3.96 1.30 -4.09
N GLN A 65 4.47 1.57 -2.89
CA GLN A 65 4.82 0.49 -1.95
C GLN A 65 4.34 0.90 -0.56
N PRO A 66 3.15 0.45 -0.14
CA PRO A 66 2.77 0.49 1.27
C PRO A 66 3.85 -0.25 2.05
N VAL A 67 4.52 0.42 2.99
CA VAL A 67 5.34 -0.28 3.96
C VAL A 67 4.37 -1.12 4.78
N PRO A 68 4.43 -2.46 4.74
CA PRO A 68 3.57 -3.27 5.58
C PRO A 68 3.86 -2.87 7.04
N PRO A 69 2.84 -2.53 7.84
CA PRO A 69 3.07 -2.21 9.24
C PRO A 69 3.71 -3.42 9.92
N GLU A 70 4.60 -3.16 10.87
CA GLU A 70 5.17 -4.23 11.69
C GLU A 70 4.02 -4.98 12.38
N ALA A 71 3.83 -6.25 12.01
CA ALA A 71 2.84 -7.10 12.62
C ALA A 71 3.30 -7.39 14.05
N VAL A 72 2.69 -6.71 15.02
CA VAL A 72 2.88 -7.03 16.44
C VAL A 72 2.33 -8.44 16.66
N ILE A 73 3.14 -9.31 17.28
CA ILE A 73 2.66 -10.60 17.77
C ILE A 73 1.79 -10.28 18.98
N LEU A 74 0.49 -10.48 18.86
CA LEU A 74 -0.42 -10.30 19.98
C LEU A 74 -0.19 -11.43 20.99
N GLU A 75 -0.06 -11.06 22.26
CA GLU A 75 0.04 -11.99 23.38
C GLU A 75 -1.36 -12.22 23.97
N GLY A 76 -1.84 -13.46 23.94
CA GLY A 76 -3.17 -13.81 24.42
C GLY A 76 -3.63 -15.18 23.94
N GLU A 77 -4.81 -15.60 24.39
CA GLU A 77 -5.45 -16.84 23.96
C GLU A 77 -6.45 -16.55 22.83
N GLU A 78 -6.52 -17.44 21.85
CA GLU A 78 -7.57 -17.35 20.83
C GLU A 78 -8.91 -17.77 21.44
N GLY A 79 -9.90 -16.88 21.38
CA GLY A 79 -11.19 -17.13 22.02
C GLY A 79 -12.35 -16.44 21.33
N PHE A 80 -13.54 -16.85 21.74
CA PHE A 80 -14.81 -16.26 21.36
C PHE A 80 -15.73 -16.26 22.57
N GLU A 81 -16.05 -15.08 23.10
CA GLU A 81 -16.92 -14.92 24.26
C GLU A 81 -18.06 -13.96 23.91
N LEU A 82 -19.26 -14.31 24.38
CA LEU A 82 -20.49 -13.53 24.25
C LEU A 82 -21.01 -13.22 25.66
N ALA A 83 -21.66 -12.07 25.82
CA ALA A 83 -22.34 -11.74 27.06
C ALA A 83 -23.56 -12.65 27.29
N ASP A 84 -23.77 -13.02 28.55
CA ASP A 84 -24.98 -13.72 28.96
C ASP A 84 -26.21 -12.83 28.77
N GLY A 85 -27.32 -13.40 28.29
CA GLY A 85 -28.59 -12.69 28.12
C GLY A 85 -28.80 -12.03 26.75
N LEU A 86 -27.89 -12.21 25.80
CA LEU A 86 -28.12 -11.83 24.41
C LEU A 86 -29.24 -12.68 23.79
N SER A 87 -30.08 -12.05 22.96
CA SER A 87 -31.02 -12.80 22.11
C SER A 87 -30.25 -13.62 21.07
N GLU A 88 -30.84 -14.72 20.61
CA GLU A 88 -30.24 -15.60 19.61
C GLU A 88 -29.91 -14.85 18.30
N ASP A 89 -30.81 -13.96 17.87
CA ASP A 89 -30.61 -13.12 16.69
C ASP A 89 -29.37 -12.22 16.84
N VAL A 90 -29.24 -11.53 17.98
CA VAL A 90 -28.11 -10.63 18.22
C VAL A 90 -26.80 -11.40 18.37
N ALA A 91 -26.81 -12.52 19.07
CA ALA A 91 -25.65 -13.40 19.19
C ALA A 91 -25.19 -13.92 17.82
N THR A 92 -26.14 -14.26 16.95
CA THR A 92 -25.88 -14.73 15.58
C THR A 92 -25.25 -13.63 14.73
N GLU A 93 -25.81 -12.42 14.76
CA GLU A 93 -25.28 -11.27 14.00
C GLU A 93 -23.88 -10.86 14.49
N LEU A 94 -23.64 -10.86 15.81
CA LEU A 94 -22.30 -10.60 16.37
C LEU A 94 -21.29 -11.68 15.97
N ALA A 95 -21.69 -12.94 16.01
CA ALA A 95 -20.86 -14.05 15.55
C ALA A 95 -20.52 -13.94 14.05
N TRP A 96 -21.50 -13.58 13.22
CA TRP A 96 -21.32 -13.38 11.78
C TRP A 96 -20.43 -12.20 11.47
N ALA A 97 -20.73 -11.02 12.01
CA ALA A 97 -19.98 -9.79 11.78
C ALA A 97 -18.52 -9.93 12.23
N SER A 98 -18.29 -10.47 13.42
CA SER A 98 -16.93 -10.70 13.93
C SER A 98 -16.16 -11.71 13.08
N HIS A 99 -16.81 -12.77 12.60
CA HIS A 99 -16.17 -13.75 11.72
C HIS A 99 -15.75 -13.11 10.40
N LEU A 100 -16.65 -12.36 9.76
CA LEU A 100 -16.38 -11.69 8.50
C LEU A 100 -15.20 -10.74 8.63
N LEU A 101 -15.16 -9.93 9.69
CA LEU A 101 -14.06 -8.99 9.91
C LEU A 101 -12.73 -9.70 10.17
N LEU A 102 -12.71 -10.74 11.01
CA LEU A 102 -11.48 -11.47 11.33
C LEU A 102 -10.93 -12.30 10.15
N THR A 103 -11.78 -12.74 9.24
CA THR A 103 -11.36 -13.58 8.09
C THR A 103 -11.07 -12.78 6.82
N ASN A 104 -11.69 -11.61 6.67
CA ASN A 104 -11.54 -10.79 5.46
C ASN A 104 -10.68 -9.53 5.67
N THR A 105 -10.19 -9.28 6.88
CA THR A 105 -9.29 -8.15 7.16
C THR A 105 -8.04 -8.62 7.90
N VAL A 106 -7.08 -7.72 8.13
CA VAL A 106 -5.87 -7.99 8.94
C VAL A 106 -6.14 -7.98 10.46
N THR A 107 -7.40 -7.79 10.87
CA THR A 107 -7.81 -7.74 12.28
C THR A 107 -7.54 -9.07 12.98
N ARG A 108 -6.95 -9.02 14.17
CA ARG A 108 -6.62 -10.22 14.98
C ARG A 108 -7.46 -10.35 16.25
N SER A 109 -8.11 -9.28 16.67
CA SER A 109 -9.00 -9.27 17.84
C SER A 109 -10.08 -8.21 17.63
N LEU A 110 -11.30 -8.50 18.09
CA LEU A 110 -12.46 -7.65 17.93
C LEU A 110 -13.30 -7.67 19.21
N VAL A 111 -13.73 -6.48 19.66
CA VAL A 111 -14.63 -6.32 20.80
C VAL A 111 -15.87 -5.52 20.38
N ALA A 112 -17.04 -5.99 20.77
CA ALA A 112 -18.29 -5.24 20.72
C ALA A 112 -18.63 -4.78 22.16
N TYR A 113 -18.69 -3.46 22.35
CA TYR A 113 -18.98 -2.84 23.63
C TYR A 113 -20.22 -1.94 23.50
N TYR A 114 -21.13 -2.04 24.46
CA TYR A 114 -22.36 -1.26 24.48
C TYR A 114 -22.79 -0.99 25.92
N ASP A 115 -23.13 0.26 26.23
CA ASP A 115 -23.72 0.69 27.51
C ASP A 115 -23.02 0.15 28.77
N GLY A 116 -21.70 0.33 28.86
CA GLY A 116 -20.95 -0.14 30.03
C GLY A 116 -20.53 -1.62 29.97
N GLN A 117 -21.05 -2.39 29.01
CA GLN A 117 -20.90 -3.84 28.96
C GLN A 117 -20.17 -4.31 27.69
N THR A 118 -19.26 -5.27 27.87
CA THR A 118 -18.69 -6.02 26.73
C THR A 118 -19.68 -7.07 26.28
N LEU A 119 -20.29 -6.88 25.10
CA LEU A 119 -21.27 -7.80 24.53
C LEU A 119 -20.61 -9.01 23.85
N MET A 120 -19.45 -8.80 23.23
CA MET A 120 -18.73 -9.87 22.53
C MET A 120 -17.25 -9.54 22.43
N ARG A 121 -16.41 -10.56 22.51
CA ARG A 121 -14.98 -10.49 22.18
C ARG A 121 -14.56 -11.72 21.38
N ARG A 122 -13.76 -11.54 20.33
CA ARG A 122 -13.33 -12.62 19.45
C ARG A 122 -11.93 -12.38 18.88
N GLY A 123 -11.12 -13.43 18.79
CA GLY A 123 -9.76 -13.38 18.25
C GLY A 123 -8.72 -13.60 19.34
N ILE A 124 -7.59 -12.91 19.30
CA ILE A 124 -6.55 -12.99 20.34
C ILE A 124 -6.97 -12.11 21.52
N LEU A 125 -7.30 -12.73 22.65
CA LEU A 125 -7.87 -12.08 23.83
C LEU A 125 -6.81 -11.92 24.93
N GLY A 126 -6.77 -10.74 25.54
CA GLY A 126 -6.01 -10.50 26.77
C GLY A 126 -6.73 -11.06 28.00
N PRO A 127 -6.04 -11.20 29.14
CA PRO A 127 -6.59 -11.79 30.36
C PRO A 127 -7.73 -10.97 30.99
N ASN A 128 -7.80 -9.66 30.74
CA ASN A 128 -8.86 -8.82 31.29
C ASN A 128 -10.14 -8.88 30.43
N LYS A 129 -11.25 -9.25 31.07
CA LYS A 129 -12.58 -9.36 30.46
C LYS A 129 -13.33 -8.05 30.32
N GLU A 130 -12.91 -7.04 31.08
CA GLU A 130 -13.51 -5.71 31.02
C GLU A 130 -12.69 -4.82 30.09
N VAL A 131 -13.39 -4.11 29.22
CA VAL A 131 -12.80 -3.06 28.39
C VAL A 131 -13.12 -1.74 29.06
N GLU A 132 -12.10 -1.09 29.61
CA GLU A 132 -12.18 0.30 30.03
C GLU A 132 -12.07 1.18 28.76
N VAL A 133 -13.13 1.93 28.47
CA VAL A 133 -13.21 2.87 27.32
C VAL A 133 -13.10 4.30 27.82
#